data_AF-A8UME6-F1
#
_entry.id   AF-A8UME6-F1
#
_cell.length_a   1.000
_cell.length_b   1.000
_cell.length_c   1.000
_cell.angle_alpha   90.00
_cell.angle_beta   90.00
_cell.angle_gamma   90.00
#
_symmetry.space_group_name_H-M   'P 1'
#
loop_
_entity.id
_entity.type
_entity.pdbx_description
1 polymer ?
#
loop_
_entity_poly.entity_id
_entity_poly.type
_entity_poly.pdbx_seq_one_letter_code
_entity_poly.pdbx_strand_id
1 'polypeptide(L)'
;MTIKLRLLSLVTFLFLKIGFSQDAKVTITSSDLSETSFLERTEFKVSYSGSIFWNNGINLGAEYLFKEYTKVKNRKRGLRTNTHQFLLNGTLGFTTNFSTKTDTGIFTNYGITWRRTNKKGKQFSIAINPLGYYRSFLPETYKVTGDNVEKVFLPGRGYYAPSLTIGIGKQRLVKNTGRFFNITSCYAHHIMQAPCLLLIFSMATVLTLKRKKNMQKIIKNCSKVIVLIITLCTVFSCSNDIDFNNLNDTIFVRHRNADMPAYIHGNGSEKVFLIILHGGPGGIGLSYRSSTIKSDIEKECAVVYFDQRGSGMAQGSYSESGISIDIMAEDILALVKVIKHKYGNDSRFFLMGHSWGGTLGPATLLKDQSDFLGWIDVDGAHNTQGMYLEYIANFNRVALEQIEAENDIAYWESVLNLINTIAPEYNLDDVQRLNSEAFEAEAVLHDAGLINSEAGGGDNIIFNYTPLTILWNMQNTQSILDSDLFQNINFQDRLSEITIPSLVLWGRHDMVVPIKFAQDSYDNLGSIEKELVFFENSGHSPMSTEPDLFAEKVIEFINQNK
;
A
#
# COMPACT_ATOMS: atom_id res chain seq x y z
N MET A 1 13.94 19.56 16.92
CA MET A 1 13.62 20.96 16.51
C MET A 1 12.31 20.92 15.72
N THR A 2 11.35 21.81 16.01
CA THR A 2 9.94 21.79 15.55
C THR A 2 9.73 21.66 14.03
N ILE A 3 9.36 20.47 13.55
CA ILE A 3 8.86 20.25 12.18
C ILE A 3 7.37 20.61 12.17
N LYS A 4 7.09 21.86 11.82
CA LYS A 4 5.76 22.31 11.42
C LYS A 4 5.42 21.67 10.08
N LEU A 5 4.33 20.89 10.07
CA LEU A 5 3.46 20.56 8.92
C LEU A 5 3.63 21.57 7.77
N ARG A 6 4.42 21.21 6.76
CA ARG A 6 4.49 21.87 5.46
C ARG A 6 4.36 20.83 4.35
N LEU A 7 3.30 20.03 4.41
CA LEU A 7 2.84 19.25 3.26
C LEU A 7 1.30 19.30 3.17
N LEU A 8 0.75 20.51 3.12
CA LEU A 8 -0.64 20.72 2.70
C LEU A 8 -0.79 22.10 2.04
N SER A 9 0.03 22.35 1.02
CA SER A 9 -0.12 23.52 0.15
C SER A 9 -0.10 23.13 -1.32
N LEU A 10 -0.88 22.11 -1.71
CA LEU A 10 -1.59 22.20 -2.98
C LEU A 10 -2.80 23.13 -2.76
N VAL A 11 -2.48 24.41 -2.57
CA VAL A 11 -3.43 25.50 -2.60
C VAL A 11 -3.95 25.56 -4.02
N THR A 12 -5.09 24.90 -4.23
CA THR A 12 -6.26 25.46 -4.89
C THR A 12 -5.99 26.82 -5.55
N PHE A 13 -5.50 26.83 -6.79
CA PHE A 13 -5.69 27.98 -7.68
C PHE A 13 -7.17 28.02 -8.10
N LEU A 14 -8.08 28.18 -7.13
CA LEU A 14 -9.38 28.73 -7.41
C LEU A 14 -9.15 30.23 -7.57
N PHE A 15 -9.12 30.69 -8.82
CA PHE A 15 -9.29 32.10 -9.14
C PHE A 15 -10.63 32.59 -8.57
N LEU A 16 -10.61 33.03 -7.30
CA LEU A 16 -11.65 33.83 -6.70
C LEU A 16 -11.58 35.21 -7.35
N LYS A 17 -12.16 35.34 -8.55
CA LYS A 17 -12.59 36.66 -9.04
C LYS A 17 -13.67 37.16 -8.09
N ILE A 18 -13.26 37.94 -7.09
CA ILE A 18 -14.13 38.80 -6.30
C ILE A 18 -14.64 39.89 -7.25
N GLY A 19 -15.74 39.58 -7.93
CA GLY A 19 -16.48 40.57 -8.69
C GLY A 19 -17.48 41.26 -7.77
N PHE A 20 -17.27 42.53 -7.47
CA PHE A 20 -18.28 43.40 -6.88
C PHE A 20 -19.52 43.41 -7.81
N SER A 21 -20.64 42.89 -7.32
CA SER A 21 -21.93 42.98 -8.01
C SER A 21 -22.77 44.02 -7.28
N GLN A 22 -22.90 45.19 -7.90
CA GLN A 22 -23.92 46.19 -7.59
C GLN A 22 -25.32 45.56 -7.47
N ASP A 23 -26.15 46.19 -6.65
CA ASP A 23 -27.54 45.88 -6.26
C ASP A 23 -28.40 45.19 -7.32
N ALA A 24 -28.27 43.87 -7.42
CA ALA A 24 -29.19 43.06 -8.21
C ALA A 24 -30.42 42.73 -7.36
N LYS A 25 -31.60 43.26 -7.70
CA LYS A 25 -32.89 42.79 -7.14
C LYS A 25 -32.98 41.28 -7.27
N VAL A 26 -33.25 40.61 -6.15
CA VAL A 26 -33.32 39.15 -6.04
C VAL A 26 -34.73 38.76 -5.67
N THR A 27 -35.38 37.96 -6.51
CA THR A 27 -36.67 37.34 -6.17
C THR A 27 -36.44 35.87 -5.79
N ILE A 28 -37.02 35.45 -4.66
CA ILE A 28 -36.98 34.07 -4.17
C ILE A 28 -38.42 33.54 -4.19
N THR A 29 -38.64 32.40 -4.84
CA THR A 29 -39.93 31.71 -4.89
C THR A 29 -39.75 30.30 -4.35
N SER A 30 -40.42 29.96 -3.24
CA SER A 30 -40.46 28.59 -2.71
C SER A 30 -41.49 27.74 -3.46
N SER A 31 -41.19 26.47 -3.71
CA SER A 31 -42.19 25.51 -4.17
C SER A 31 -42.95 24.92 -2.99
N ASP A 32 -44.27 24.77 -3.14
CA ASP A 32 -45.08 23.99 -2.23
C ASP A 32 -44.87 22.49 -2.53
N LEU A 33 -44.47 21.73 -1.52
CA LEU A 33 -44.19 20.30 -1.61
C LEU A 33 -45.22 19.45 -0.85
N SER A 34 -46.26 20.07 -0.27
CA SER A 34 -47.25 19.42 0.59
C SER A 34 -48.06 18.33 -0.12
N GLU A 35 -48.36 18.51 -1.40
CA GLU A 35 -49.13 17.56 -2.22
C GLU A 35 -48.27 16.47 -2.90
N THR A 36 -46.94 16.51 -2.75
CA THR A 36 -46.04 15.57 -3.44
C THR A 36 -45.75 14.33 -2.59
N SER A 37 -45.94 13.14 -3.18
CA SER A 37 -45.69 11.88 -2.49
C SER A 37 -44.20 11.63 -2.22
N PHE A 38 -43.89 10.75 -1.25
CA PHE A 38 -42.49 10.39 -0.92
C PHE A 38 -41.69 9.94 -2.14
N LEU A 39 -42.29 9.10 -2.99
CA LEU A 39 -41.65 8.58 -4.20
C LEU A 39 -41.43 9.66 -5.26
N GLU A 40 -42.30 10.67 -5.32
CA GLU A 40 -42.13 11.82 -6.21
C GLU A 40 -41.05 12.77 -5.71
N ARG A 41 -40.76 12.76 -4.40
CA ARG A 41 -39.69 13.56 -3.81
C ARG A 41 -38.34 12.84 -3.78
N THR A 42 -38.29 11.54 -4.08
CA THR A 42 -37.07 10.73 -3.98
C THR A 42 -36.44 10.46 -5.36
N GLU A 43 -35.13 10.63 -5.47
CA GLU A 43 -34.33 10.22 -6.63
C GLU A 43 -33.37 9.10 -6.22
N PHE A 44 -33.37 7.99 -6.98
CA PHE A 44 -32.41 6.89 -6.80
C PHE A 44 -31.23 7.05 -7.77
N LYS A 45 -30.05 6.64 -7.31
CA LYS A 45 -28.77 6.79 -8.00
C LYS A 45 -27.98 5.50 -7.96
N VAL A 46 -27.37 5.18 -9.08
CA VAL A 46 -26.28 4.20 -9.18
C VAL A 46 -25.07 4.95 -9.71
N SER A 47 -23.92 4.80 -9.08
CA SER A 47 -22.69 5.46 -9.51
C SER A 47 -21.47 4.58 -9.29
N TYR A 48 -20.43 4.82 -10.08
CA TYR A 48 -19.13 4.23 -9.85
C TYR A 48 -18.36 5.03 -8.78
N SER A 49 -17.62 4.31 -7.94
CA SER A 49 -16.72 4.84 -6.91
C SER A 49 -15.31 4.31 -7.16
N GLY A 50 -14.30 5.12 -6.87
CA GLY A 50 -12.89 4.76 -7.09
C GLY A 50 -12.23 5.53 -8.23
N SER A 51 -10.95 5.21 -8.45
CA SER A 51 -10.22 5.56 -9.68
C SER A 51 -10.15 4.33 -10.58
N ILE A 52 -9.84 4.52 -11.87
CA ILE A 52 -9.66 3.41 -12.82
C ILE A 52 -8.61 2.39 -12.31
N PHE A 53 -7.71 2.82 -11.43
CA PHE A 53 -6.62 2.01 -10.88
C PHE A 53 -6.95 1.39 -9.52
N TRP A 54 -7.67 2.10 -8.63
CA TRP A 54 -7.82 1.72 -7.22
C TRP A 54 -9.24 1.88 -6.70
N ASN A 55 -9.58 1.07 -5.69
CA ASN A 55 -10.82 1.20 -4.93
C ASN A 55 -12.06 1.22 -5.83
N ASN A 56 -12.06 0.34 -6.83
CA ASN A 56 -13.14 0.17 -7.80
C ASN A 56 -14.42 -0.25 -7.08
N GLY A 57 -15.52 0.43 -7.36
CA GLY A 57 -16.72 0.27 -6.57
C GLY A 57 -18.00 0.76 -7.21
N ILE A 58 -19.11 0.39 -6.58
CA ILE A 58 -20.47 0.79 -6.96
C ILE A 58 -21.15 1.39 -5.73
N ASN A 59 -21.82 2.51 -5.94
CA ASN A 59 -22.64 3.17 -4.94
C ASN A 59 -24.11 3.14 -5.37
N LEU A 60 -24.97 2.77 -4.43
CA LEU A 60 -26.41 2.87 -4.52
C LEU A 60 -26.86 3.99 -3.58
N GLY A 61 -27.49 5.03 -4.13
CA GLY A 61 -27.89 6.20 -3.37
C GLY A 61 -29.35 6.57 -3.55
N ALA A 62 -29.89 7.29 -2.59
CA ALA A 62 -31.20 7.94 -2.65
C ALA A 62 -31.08 9.38 -2.14
N GLU A 63 -31.80 10.29 -2.78
CA GLU A 63 -31.91 11.69 -2.39
C GLU A 63 -33.37 12.10 -2.29
N TYR A 64 -33.80 12.49 -1.10
CA TYR A 64 -35.14 12.97 -0.84
C TYR A 64 -35.17 14.51 -0.83
N LEU A 65 -36.02 15.09 -1.66
CA LEU A 65 -36.20 16.54 -1.74
C LEU A 65 -36.93 17.07 -0.52
N PHE A 66 -36.19 17.71 0.38
CA PHE A 66 -36.75 18.31 1.59
C PHE A 66 -37.31 19.72 1.32
N LYS A 67 -36.54 20.57 0.63
CA LYS A 67 -36.93 21.95 0.33
C LYS A 67 -36.38 22.39 -1.02
N GLU A 68 -37.17 23.13 -1.78
CA GLU A 68 -36.74 23.74 -3.03
C GLU A 68 -37.19 25.21 -3.12
N TYR A 69 -36.34 26.05 -3.69
CA TYR A 69 -36.70 27.40 -4.07
C TYR A 69 -35.93 27.85 -5.30
N THR A 70 -36.53 28.77 -6.04
CA THR A 70 -35.95 29.37 -7.23
C THR A 70 -35.49 30.79 -6.94
N LYS A 71 -34.26 31.12 -7.30
CA LYS A 71 -33.66 32.45 -7.16
C LYS A 71 -33.45 33.07 -8.53
N VAL A 72 -34.11 34.18 -8.79
CA VAL A 72 -33.98 34.96 -10.03
C VAL A 72 -33.19 36.23 -9.73
N LYS A 73 -32.12 36.47 -10.49
CA LYS A 73 -31.29 37.67 -10.40
C LYS A 73 -31.20 38.37 -11.75
N ASN A 74 -31.42 39.68 -11.78
CA ASN A 74 -31.13 40.51 -12.95
C ASN A 74 -29.62 40.75 -13.07
N ARG A 75 -29.05 40.54 -14.26
CA ARG A 75 -27.65 40.85 -14.59
C ARG A 75 -27.58 41.61 -15.92
N LYS A 76 -26.46 42.30 -16.17
CA LYS A 76 -26.20 43.06 -17.41
C LYS A 76 -26.41 42.25 -18.71
N ARG A 77 -26.31 40.91 -18.69
CA ARG A 77 -26.53 40.00 -19.84
C ARG A 77 -27.87 39.23 -19.79
N GLY A 78 -28.84 39.68 -19.00
CA GLY A 78 -30.17 39.08 -18.87
C GLY A 78 -30.46 38.39 -17.53
N LEU A 79 -31.66 37.80 -17.42
CA LEU A 79 -32.17 37.11 -16.22
C LEU A 79 -31.41 35.81 -15.94
N ARG A 80 -30.82 35.70 -14.75
CA ARG A 80 -30.22 34.46 -14.25
C ARG A 80 -31.15 33.81 -13.22
N THR A 81 -31.70 32.65 -13.57
CA THR A 81 -32.48 31.80 -12.66
C THR A 81 -31.65 30.59 -12.23
N ASN A 82 -31.56 30.35 -10.93
CA ASN A 82 -31.04 29.11 -10.37
C ASN A 82 -32.06 28.51 -9.41
N THR A 83 -32.24 27.20 -9.50
CA THR A 83 -33.00 26.40 -8.55
C THR A 83 -32.05 25.93 -7.45
N HIS A 84 -32.49 26.03 -6.21
CA HIS A 84 -31.75 25.61 -5.03
C HIS A 84 -32.55 24.53 -4.30
N GLN A 85 -31.90 23.43 -4.00
CA GLN A 85 -32.51 22.27 -3.36
C GLN A 85 -31.74 21.92 -2.08
N PHE A 86 -32.47 21.59 -1.04
CA PHE A 86 -31.97 20.90 0.14
C PHE A 86 -32.51 19.47 0.11
N LEU A 87 -31.60 18.51 0.11
CA LEU A 87 -31.89 17.10 -0.05
C LEU A 87 -31.41 16.36 1.20
N LEU A 88 -32.18 15.40 1.66
CA LEU A 88 -31.67 14.36 2.56
C LEU A 88 -31.08 13.26 1.68
N ASN A 89 -29.81 12.92 1.86
CA ASN A 89 -29.13 11.91 1.05
C ASN A 89 -28.74 10.70 1.88
N GLY A 90 -28.81 9.53 1.27
CA GLY A 90 -28.30 8.28 1.80
C GLY A 90 -27.63 7.48 0.70
N THR A 91 -26.41 7.02 0.95
CA THR A 91 -25.64 6.19 0.00
C THR A 91 -25.12 4.96 0.72
N LEU A 92 -25.20 3.80 0.06
CA LEU A 92 -24.49 2.57 0.39
C LEU A 92 -23.52 2.28 -0.75
N GLY A 93 -22.22 2.25 -0.45
CA GLY A 93 -21.16 1.97 -1.40
C GLY A 93 -20.42 0.68 -1.07
N PHE A 94 -19.97 -0.02 -2.10
CA PHE A 94 -19.02 -1.12 -2.02
C PHE A 94 -17.80 -0.75 -2.86
N THR A 95 -16.60 -1.03 -2.35
CA THR A 95 -15.33 -0.79 -3.03
C THR A 95 -14.39 -1.97 -2.79
N THR A 96 -13.51 -2.25 -3.75
CA THR A 96 -12.43 -3.22 -3.58
C THR A 96 -11.25 -2.89 -4.49
N ASN A 97 -10.04 -3.27 -4.05
CA ASN A 97 -8.94 -3.51 -4.97
C ASN A 97 -9.08 -4.93 -5.52
N PHE A 98 -9.28 -5.09 -6.84
CA PHE A 98 -9.46 -6.41 -7.43
C PHE A 98 -8.15 -7.20 -7.57
N SER A 99 -7.00 -6.51 -7.51
CA SER A 99 -5.70 -7.14 -7.63
C SER A 99 -5.30 -7.80 -6.32
N THR A 100 -5.30 -7.03 -5.23
CA THR A 100 -4.81 -7.50 -3.92
C THR A 100 -5.92 -7.94 -2.96
N LYS A 101 -7.16 -7.47 -3.16
CA LYS A 101 -8.31 -7.66 -2.25
C LYS A 101 -8.07 -7.15 -0.82
N THR A 102 -7.02 -6.37 -0.58
CA THR A 102 -6.65 -5.83 0.74
C THR A 102 -7.53 -4.65 1.17
N ASP A 103 -8.14 -3.96 0.20
CA ASP A 103 -8.97 -2.75 0.41
C ASP A 103 -10.47 -2.97 0.17
N THR A 104 -10.96 -4.20 0.31
CA THR A 104 -12.40 -4.45 0.20
C THR A 104 -13.13 -3.71 1.30
N GLY A 105 -14.23 -3.02 0.99
CA GLY A 105 -14.96 -2.28 1.99
C GLY A 105 -16.37 -1.89 1.58
N ILE A 106 -17.21 -1.67 2.59
CA ILE A 106 -18.54 -1.10 2.44
C ILE A 106 -18.56 0.24 3.19
N PHE A 107 -19.19 1.26 2.61
CA PHE A 107 -19.42 2.51 3.31
C PHE A 107 -20.85 2.99 3.17
N THR A 108 -21.27 3.78 4.16
CA THR A 108 -22.50 4.54 4.10
C THR A 108 -22.24 6.02 4.25
N ASN A 109 -23.01 6.84 3.53
CA ASN A 109 -22.99 8.29 3.68
C ASN A 109 -24.43 8.80 3.81
N TYR A 110 -24.81 9.19 5.03
CA TYR A 110 -26.12 9.78 5.31
C TYR A 110 -25.98 11.23 5.76
N GLY A 111 -26.72 12.13 5.12
CA GLY A 111 -26.48 13.54 5.28
C GLY A 111 -27.46 14.47 4.60
N ILE A 112 -27.04 15.72 4.50
CA ILE A 112 -27.79 16.80 3.85
C ILE A 112 -26.96 17.31 2.68
N THR A 113 -27.58 17.38 1.51
CA THR A 113 -27.01 17.98 0.32
C THR A 113 -27.70 19.29 -0.01
N TRP A 114 -26.91 20.35 -0.15
CA TRP A 114 -27.34 21.55 -0.85
C TRP A 114 -26.92 21.47 -2.31
N ARG A 115 -27.88 21.68 -3.22
CA ARG A 115 -27.66 21.63 -4.68
C ARG A 115 -28.17 22.91 -5.34
N ARG A 116 -27.36 23.47 -6.24
CA ARG A 116 -27.71 24.59 -7.10
C ARG A 116 -27.71 24.15 -8.57
N THR A 117 -28.84 24.29 -9.24
CA THR A 117 -29.02 23.97 -10.66
C THR A 117 -29.35 25.25 -11.45
N ASN A 118 -28.66 25.49 -12.57
CA ASN A 118 -29.00 26.61 -13.45
C ASN A 118 -29.97 26.20 -14.58
N LYS A 119 -30.53 27.17 -15.32
CA LYS A 119 -31.42 26.89 -16.47
C LYS A 119 -30.82 25.96 -17.54
N LYS A 120 -29.49 25.86 -17.65
CA LYS A 120 -28.78 24.97 -18.60
C LYS A 120 -28.54 23.56 -18.02
N GLY A 121 -29.11 23.26 -16.85
CA GLY A 121 -28.95 21.99 -16.14
C GLY A 121 -27.58 21.78 -15.48
N LYS A 122 -26.68 22.78 -15.46
CA LYS A 122 -25.40 22.65 -14.74
C LYS A 122 -25.67 22.71 -13.24
N GLN A 123 -25.10 21.74 -12.52
CA GLN A 123 -25.26 21.56 -11.09
C GLN A 123 -23.94 21.79 -10.35
N PHE A 124 -24.06 22.37 -9.16
CA PHE A 124 -23.02 22.41 -8.13
C PHE A 124 -23.67 21.96 -6.82
N SER A 125 -23.02 21.08 -6.08
CA SER A 125 -23.55 20.57 -4.81
C SER A 125 -22.48 20.49 -3.74
N ILE A 126 -22.90 20.68 -2.49
CA ILE A 126 -22.12 20.44 -1.29
C ILE A 126 -22.96 19.54 -0.40
N ALA A 127 -22.42 18.41 0.05
CA ALA A 127 -23.07 17.50 0.97
C ALA A 127 -22.23 17.33 2.23
N ILE A 128 -22.90 17.32 3.39
CA ILE A 128 -22.29 17.01 4.69
C ILE A 128 -22.97 15.73 5.19
N ASN A 129 -22.16 14.70 5.43
CA ASN A 129 -22.61 13.37 5.84
C ASN A 129 -22.05 13.06 7.24
N PRO A 130 -22.70 13.52 8.32
CA PRO A 130 -22.19 13.28 9.66
C PRO A 130 -22.28 11.80 10.06
N LEU A 131 -23.28 11.06 9.57
CA LEU A 131 -23.50 9.66 9.96
C LEU A 131 -22.83 8.68 8.98
N GLY A 132 -21.64 9.05 8.49
CA GLY A 132 -20.87 8.17 7.62
C GLY A 132 -20.25 7.03 8.40
N TYR A 133 -20.19 5.84 7.80
CA TYR A 133 -19.54 4.67 8.37
C TYR A 133 -18.81 3.90 7.27
N TYR A 134 -17.61 3.41 7.54
CA TYR A 134 -16.85 2.56 6.62
C TYR A 134 -16.45 1.28 7.35
N ARG A 135 -16.64 0.13 6.70
CA ARG A 135 -16.16 -1.17 7.15
C ARG A 135 -15.27 -1.74 6.05
N SER A 136 -13.97 -1.84 6.31
CA SER A 136 -13.07 -2.65 5.47
C SER A 136 -13.37 -4.13 5.69
N PHE A 137 -12.98 -5.02 4.80
CA PHE A 137 -13.01 -6.47 4.96
C PHE A 137 -11.68 -6.99 4.49
N LEU A 138 -11.03 -7.79 5.32
CA LEU A 138 -9.77 -8.41 4.94
C LEU A 138 -10.01 -9.79 4.30
N PRO A 139 -9.08 -10.26 3.47
CA PRO A 139 -8.92 -11.67 3.15
C PRO A 139 -8.79 -12.53 4.41
N GLU A 140 -8.64 -13.83 4.19
CA GLU A 140 -8.46 -14.80 5.27
C GLU A 140 -7.37 -14.35 6.26
N THR A 141 -7.76 -14.13 7.51
CA THR A 141 -6.89 -13.56 8.55
C THR A 141 -6.74 -14.56 9.68
N TYR A 142 -5.51 -14.78 10.12
CA TYR A 142 -5.18 -15.63 11.24
C TYR A 142 -4.54 -14.81 12.35
N LYS A 143 -5.09 -14.91 13.56
CA LYS A 143 -4.56 -14.27 14.75
C LYS A 143 -3.61 -15.22 15.47
N VAL A 144 -2.42 -14.72 15.78
CA VAL A 144 -1.43 -15.44 16.57
C VAL A 144 -1.41 -14.88 17.99
N THR A 145 -1.48 -15.76 18.99
CA THR A 145 -1.37 -15.40 20.42
C THR A 145 -0.59 -16.49 21.14
N GLY A 146 0.69 -16.23 21.43
CA GLY A 146 1.61 -17.27 21.88
C GLY A 146 1.83 -18.30 20.77
N ASP A 147 1.49 -19.56 21.06
CA ASP A 147 1.57 -20.67 20.09
C ASP A 147 0.24 -20.96 19.39
N ASN A 148 -0.84 -20.30 19.81
CA ASN A 148 -2.15 -20.52 19.22
C ASN A 148 -2.33 -19.68 17.95
N VAL A 149 -2.86 -20.33 16.91
CA VAL A 149 -3.27 -19.70 15.66
C VAL A 149 -4.77 -19.91 15.47
N GLU A 150 -5.52 -18.81 15.35
CA GLU A 150 -6.98 -18.84 15.21
C GLU A 150 -7.42 -18.04 13.98
N LYS A 151 -8.28 -18.64 13.15
CA LYS A 151 -8.90 -17.93 12.03
C LYS A 151 -9.87 -16.87 12.56
N VAL A 152 -9.69 -15.62 12.14
CA VAL A 152 -10.54 -14.50 12.54
C VAL A 152 -11.85 -14.53 11.75
N PHE A 153 -12.96 -14.60 12.46
CA PHE A 153 -14.28 -14.47 11.84
C PHE A 153 -14.53 -13.02 11.39
N LEU A 154 -14.81 -12.81 10.10
CA LEU A 154 -15.15 -11.52 9.53
C LEU A 154 -14.08 -10.43 9.77
N PRO A 155 -12.83 -10.62 9.31
CA PRO A 155 -11.73 -9.71 9.60
C PRO A 155 -11.89 -8.34 8.91
N GLY A 156 -11.13 -7.36 9.38
CA GLY A 156 -11.22 -5.94 8.98
C GLY A 156 -11.79 -5.04 10.08
N ARG A 157 -12.06 -3.76 9.78
CA ARG A 157 -12.30 -2.73 10.80
C ARG A 157 -13.43 -1.78 10.44
N GLY A 158 -14.15 -1.34 11.47
CA GLY A 158 -15.21 -0.34 11.38
C GLY A 158 -14.70 1.05 11.76
N TYR A 159 -15.09 2.05 10.98
CA TYR A 159 -14.70 3.44 11.16
C TYR A 159 -15.93 4.32 11.13
N TYR A 160 -16.05 5.19 12.12
CA TYR A 160 -16.93 6.34 12.00
C TYR A 160 -16.31 7.28 10.98
N ALA A 161 -17.01 7.54 9.88
CA ALA A 161 -16.44 8.17 8.69
C ALA A 161 -17.28 9.36 8.22
N PRO A 162 -17.45 10.42 9.02
CA PRO A 162 -18.12 11.63 8.57
C PRO A 162 -17.43 12.19 7.32
N SER A 163 -18.22 12.68 6.37
CA SER A 163 -17.69 13.11 5.08
C SER A 163 -18.27 14.41 4.55
N LEU A 164 -17.45 15.10 3.76
CA LEU A 164 -17.81 16.30 3.00
C LEU A 164 -17.67 15.97 1.51
N THR A 165 -18.76 16.13 0.76
CA THR A 165 -18.76 15.91 -0.69
C THR A 165 -18.95 17.22 -1.44
N ILE A 166 -18.09 17.49 -2.41
CA ILE A 166 -18.26 18.58 -3.38
C ILE A 166 -18.52 17.97 -4.75
N GLY A 167 -19.62 18.37 -5.37
CA GLY A 167 -20.09 17.82 -6.63
C GLY A 167 -20.27 18.87 -7.72
N ILE A 168 -19.91 18.50 -8.94
CA ILE A 168 -20.27 19.22 -10.17
C ILE A 168 -20.96 18.28 -11.15
N GLY A 169 -21.87 18.80 -11.95
CA GLY A 169 -22.46 17.97 -12.99
C GLY A 169 -23.38 18.69 -13.94
N LYS A 170 -24.02 17.91 -14.80
CA LYS A 170 -24.99 18.41 -15.76
C LYS A 170 -26.16 17.44 -15.88
N GLN A 171 -27.34 17.92 -15.51
CA GLN A 171 -28.61 17.25 -15.74
C GLN A 171 -29.08 17.51 -17.17
N ARG A 172 -29.47 16.46 -17.88
CA ARG A 172 -30.12 16.53 -19.19
C ARG A 172 -31.62 16.53 -18.97
N LEU A 173 -32.20 17.73 -18.88
CA LEU A 173 -33.62 17.96 -18.58
C LEU A 173 -34.58 17.20 -19.51
N VAL A 174 -34.19 16.94 -20.76
CA VAL A 174 -35.03 16.25 -21.76
C VAL A 174 -34.98 14.72 -21.61
N LYS A 175 -33.84 14.16 -21.18
CA LYS A 175 -33.61 12.70 -21.13
C LYS A 175 -33.65 12.13 -19.71
N ASN A 176 -33.94 12.94 -18.69
CA ASN A 176 -33.89 12.56 -17.28
C ASN A 176 -32.64 11.75 -16.89
N THR A 177 -31.50 12.16 -17.45
CA THR A 177 -30.18 11.57 -17.17
C THR A 177 -29.22 12.66 -16.76
N GLY A 178 -28.22 12.33 -15.95
CA GLY A 178 -27.21 13.30 -15.55
C GLY A 178 -25.83 12.67 -15.46
N ARG A 179 -24.81 13.50 -15.69
CA ARG A 179 -23.41 13.15 -15.40
C ARG A 179 -22.93 14.02 -14.26
N PHE A 180 -22.40 13.38 -13.23
CA PHE A 180 -21.91 14.03 -12.04
C PHE A 180 -20.53 13.52 -11.68
N PHE A 181 -19.70 14.42 -11.18
CA PHE A 181 -18.40 14.13 -10.64
C PHE A 181 -18.36 14.68 -9.23
N ASN A 182 -18.11 13.80 -8.27
CA ASN A 182 -18.11 14.14 -6.85
C ASN A 182 -16.75 13.78 -6.25
N ILE A 183 -16.18 14.72 -5.53
CA ILE A 183 -15.03 14.50 -4.66
C ILE A 183 -15.57 14.41 -3.24
N THR A 184 -15.33 13.28 -2.57
CA THR A 184 -15.71 13.07 -1.17
C THR A 184 -14.45 12.99 -0.32
N SER A 185 -14.37 13.84 0.68
CA SER A 185 -13.35 13.76 1.73
C SER A 185 -13.99 13.14 2.96
N CYS A 186 -13.52 11.97 3.36
CA CYS A 186 -13.95 11.26 4.56
C CYS A 186 -12.92 11.43 5.66
N TYR A 187 -13.38 11.70 6.86
CA TYR A 187 -12.57 11.71 8.05
C TYR A 187 -12.84 10.42 8.82
N ALA A 188 -11.99 9.41 8.65
CA ALA A 188 -12.16 8.13 9.30
C ALA A 188 -11.58 8.18 10.71
N HIS A 189 -12.46 8.17 11.71
CA HIS A 189 -12.09 7.98 13.11
C HIS A 189 -12.27 6.50 13.44
N HIS A 190 -11.20 5.83 13.84
CA HIS A 190 -11.36 4.58 14.57
C HIS A 190 -12.00 4.95 15.91
N ILE A 191 -13.01 4.19 16.37
CA ILE A 191 -13.76 4.48 17.61
C ILE A 191 -12.83 4.52 18.86
N MET A 192 -11.53 4.20 18.70
CA MET A 192 -10.53 4.28 19.77
C MET A 192 -9.16 4.88 19.38
N GLN A 193 -8.90 5.35 18.15
CA GLN A 193 -7.57 5.88 17.76
C GLN A 193 -7.61 6.93 16.64
N ALA A 194 -6.44 7.56 16.39
CA ALA A 194 -6.19 8.75 15.62
C ALA A 194 -6.87 8.80 14.22
N PRO A 195 -7.24 10.01 13.76
CA PRO A 195 -8.00 10.20 12.53
C PRO A 195 -7.14 9.99 11.27
N CYS A 196 -7.70 9.31 10.27
CA CYS A 196 -7.10 9.16 8.94
C CYS A 196 -7.98 9.84 7.88
N LEU A 197 -7.38 10.60 6.96
CA LEU A 197 -8.10 11.26 5.88
C LEU A 197 -8.20 10.31 4.68
N LEU A 198 -9.42 9.93 4.30
CA LEU A 198 -9.65 9.08 3.13
C LEU A 198 -10.31 9.91 2.02
N LEU A 199 -9.64 10.05 0.88
CA LEU A 199 -10.19 10.72 -0.30
C LEU A 199 -10.85 9.69 -1.24
N ILE A 200 -12.16 9.82 -1.45
CA ILE A 200 -12.93 8.97 -2.36
C ILE A 200 -13.37 9.80 -3.57
N PHE A 201 -12.88 9.42 -4.75
CA PHE A 201 -13.36 9.94 -6.03
C PHE A 201 -14.56 9.13 -6.49
N SER A 202 -15.60 9.78 -7.00
CA SER A 202 -16.73 9.06 -7.61
C SER A 202 -17.21 9.76 -8.87
N MET A 203 -17.44 8.95 -9.90
CA MET A 203 -17.97 9.41 -11.18
C MET A 203 -19.32 8.73 -11.39
N ALA A 204 -20.38 9.53 -11.38
CA ALA A 204 -21.75 9.05 -11.38
C ALA A 204 -22.42 9.33 -12.72
N THR A 205 -22.87 8.28 -13.39
CA THR A 205 -23.92 8.39 -14.41
C THR A 205 -25.26 8.13 -13.72
N VAL A 206 -26.00 9.18 -13.42
CA VAL A 206 -27.33 9.03 -12.81
C VAL A 206 -28.33 8.73 -13.90
N LEU A 207 -28.85 7.51 -13.88
CA LEU A 207 -30.12 7.13 -14.49
C LEU A 207 -31.22 7.50 -13.51
N THR A 208 -31.88 8.65 -13.71
CA THR A 208 -33.03 9.02 -12.87
C THR A 208 -34.23 8.18 -13.30
N LEU A 209 -34.49 7.09 -12.57
CA LEU A 209 -35.70 6.28 -12.72
C LEU A 209 -36.91 7.04 -12.14
N LYS A 210 -37.39 8.06 -12.86
CA LYS A 210 -38.73 8.63 -12.63
C LYS A 210 -39.62 8.31 -13.82
N ARG A 211 -40.82 7.84 -13.50
CA ARG A 211 -41.93 7.44 -14.39
C ARG A 211 -41.85 6.01 -14.94
N LYS A 212 -42.47 5.09 -14.21
CA LYS A 212 -43.43 4.13 -14.79
C LYS A 212 -44.48 3.80 -13.72
N LYS A 213 -45.76 3.80 -14.10
CA LYS A 213 -46.94 3.44 -13.28
C LYS A 213 -46.90 2.02 -12.64
N ASN A 214 -45.78 1.29 -12.75
CA ASN A 214 -45.62 -0.10 -12.35
C ASN A 214 -44.52 -0.33 -11.29
N MET A 215 -44.22 0.66 -10.46
CA MET A 215 -43.13 0.56 -9.46
C MET A 215 -43.39 -0.52 -8.40
N GLN A 216 -44.65 -0.81 -8.04
CA GLN A 216 -44.99 -1.95 -7.18
C GLN A 216 -44.60 -3.30 -7.81
N LYS A 217 -44.74 -3.45 -9.13
CA LYS A 217 -44.36 -4.67 -9.87
C LYS A 217 -42.83 -4.81 -9.95
N ILE A 218 -42.12 -3.69 -10.04
CA ILE A 218 -40.64 -3.65 -10.03
C ILE A 218 -40.10 -3.95 -8.64
N ILE A 219 -40.63 -3.34 -7.58
CA ILE A 219 -40.21 -3.58 -6.18
C ILE A 219 -40.44 -5.06 -5.80
N LYS A 220 -41.59 -5.63 -6.17
CA LYS A 220 -41.92 -7.05 -5.91
C LYS A 220 -41.04 -8.04 -6.71
N ASN A 221 -40.51 -7.60 -7.87
CA ASN A 221 -39.53 -8.37 -8.64
C ASN A 221 -38.11 -8.16 -8.12
N CYS A 222 -37.76 -6.96 -7.65
CA CYS A 222 -36.47 -6.66 -7.02
C CYS A 222 -36.31 -7.43 -5.71
N SER A 223 -37.34 -7.56 -4.88
CA SER A 223 -37.26 -8.39 -3.67
C SER A 223 -37.06 -9.88 -4.00
N LYS A 224 -37.70 -10.39 -5.06
CA LYS A 224 -37.44 -11.76 -5.56
C LYS A 224 -36.02 -11.92 -6.12
N VAL A 225 -35.50 -10.92 -6.81
CA VAL A 225 -34.13 -10.90 -7.33
C VAL A 225 -33.12 -10.79 -6.20
N ILE A 226 -33.37 -10.00 -5.16
CA ILE A 226 -32.52 -9.89 -3.97
C ILE A 226 -32.50 -11.22 -3.22
N VAL A 227 -33.66 -11.85 -3.00
CA VAL A 227 -33.73 -13.19 -2.39
C VAL A 227 -32.98 -14.20 -3.27
N LEU A 228 -33.17 -14.18 -4.59
CA LEU A 228 -32.45 -15.06 -5.51
C LEU A 228 -30.93 -14.82 -5.50
N ILE A 229 -30.47 -13.56 -5.42
CA ILE A 229 -29.05 -13.21 -5.31
C ILE A 229 -28.49 -13.67 -3.97
N ILE A 230 -29.20 -13.44 -2.85
CA ILE A 230 -28.78 -13.92 -1.52
C ILE A 230 -28.73 -15.45 -1.53
N THR A 231 -29.73 -16.12 -2.09
CA THR A 231 -29.74 -17.58 -2.23
C THR A 231 -28.59 -18.05 -3.10
N LEU A 232 -28.35 -17.46 -4.28
CA LEU A 232 -27.19 -17.79 -5.13
C LEU A 232 -25.86 -17.56 -4.38
N CYS A 233 -25.70 -16.45 -3.67
CA CYS A 233 -24.51 -16.16 -2.87
C CYS A 233 -24.30 -17.20 -1.75
N THR A 234 -25.38 -17.81 -1.21
CA THR A 234 -25.25 -18.92 -0.26
C THR A 234 -24.94 -20.27 -0.91
N VAL A 235 -25.32 -20.50 -2.18
CA VAL A 235 -25.03 -21.76 -2.88
C VAL A 235 -23.63 -21.79 -3.51
N PHE A 236 -23.02 -20.63 -3.78
CA PHE A 236 -21.67 -20.49 -4.35
C PHE A 236 -20.57 -20.26 -3.31
N SER A 237 -20.81 -20.58 -2.03
CA SER A 237 -19.71 -20.66 -1.06
C SER A 237 -18.89 -21.93 -1.32
N CYS A 238 -18.17 -21.94 -2.44
CA CYS A 238 -17.22 -23.00 -2.76
C CYS A 238 -16.13 -22.99 -1.68
N SER A 239 -15.97 -24.12 -0.98
CA SER A 239 -14.68 -24.46 -0.42
C SER A 239 -13.74 -24.64 -1.60
N ASN A 240 -12.92 -23.64 -1.90
CA ASN A 240 -11.84 -23.84 -2.84
C ASN A 240 -10.85 -24.80 -2.18
N ASP A 241 -10.76 -26.02 -2.70
CA ASP A 241 -9.65 -26.91 -2.37
C ASP A 241 -8.34 -26.18 -2.71
N ILE A 242 -7.35 -26.30 -1.83
CA ILE A 242 -6.04 -25.67 -2.03
C ILE A 242 -5.35 -26.40 -3.18
N ASP A 243 -5.10 -25.70 -4.29
CA ASP A 243 -4.26 -26.21 -5.37
C ASP A 243 -2.79 -26.02 -5.00
N PHE A 244 -2.22 -27.02 -4.34
CA PHE A 244 -0.82 -26.99 -3.92
C PHE A 244 0.16 -26.90 -5.09
N ASN A 245 -0.21 -27.25 -6.33
CA ASN A 245 0.72 -27.15 -7.46
C ASN A 245 0.93 -25.70 -7.92
N ASN A 246 0.00 -24.80 -7.59
CA ASN A 246 0.05 -23.40 -7.99
C ASN A 246 -0.75 -22.54 -7.00
N LEU A 247 -0.14 -22.25 -5.86
CA LEU A 247 -0.70 -21.36 -4.87
C LEU A 247 -0.86 -19.95 -5.45
N ASN A 248 -1.93 -19.28 -5.05
CA ASN A 248 -2.22 -17.89 -5.37
C ASN A 248 -3.11 -17.30 -4.28
N ASP A 249 -2.58 -17.34 -3.06
CA ASP A 249 -3.31 -17.00 -1.84
C ASP A 249 -2.88 -15.63 -1.32
N THR A 250 -3.81 -14.91 -0.70
CA THR A 250 -3.53 -13.72 0.08
C THR A 250 -4.12 -13.93 1.46
N ILE A 251 -3.25 -14.00 2.46
CA ILE A 251 -3.65 -14.16 3.86
C ILE A 251 -3.14 -12.98 4.68
N PHE A 252 -3.76 -12.74 5.84
CA PHE A 252 -3.30 -11.75 6.81
C PHE A 252 -2.84 -12.43 8.09
N VAL A 253 -1.65 -12.05 8.55
CA VAL A 253 -1.13 -12.41 9.87
C VAL A 253 -1.50 -11.30 10.84
N ARG A 254 -2.33 -11.63 11.83
CA ARG A 254 -2.66 -10.73 12.93
C ARG A 254 -1.77 -11.02 14.14
N HIS A 255 -0.83 -10.14 14.42
CA HIS A 255 0.06 -10.25 15.58
C HIS A 255 0.25 -8.88 16.26
N ARG A 256 0.05 -8.83 17.58
CA ARG A 256 0.12 -7.59 18.41
C ARG A 256 -0.62 -6.40 17.76
N ASN A 257 -1.87 -6.64 17.37
CA ASN A 257 -2.77 -5.68 16.70
C ASN A 257 -2.30 -5.12 15.35
N ALA A 258 -1.24 -5.64 14.76
CA ALA A 258 -0.94 -5.50 13.33
C ALA A 258 -1.67 -6.57 12.54
N ASP A 259 -2.09 -6.22 11.33
CA ASP A 259 -2.65 -7.08 10.29
C ASP A 259 -1.73 -6.93 9.07
N MET A 260 -0.90 -7.94 8.81
CA MET A 260 0.14 -7.91 7.76
C MET A 260 -0.21 -8.89 6.65
N PRO A 261 -0.34 -8.46 5.38
CA PRO A 261 -0.59 -9.36 4.29
C PRO A 261 0.65 -10.18 3.91
N ALA A 262 0.41 -11.45 3.64
CA ALA A 262 1.35 -12.36 2.99
C ALA A 262 0.72 -12.84 1.67
N TYR A 263 1.39 -12.56 0.56
CA TYR A 263 1.00 -13.02 -0.77
C TYR A 263 1.80 -14.28 -1.10
N ILE A 264 1.12 -15.38 -1.38
CA ILE A 264 1.74 -16.71 -1.48
C ILE A 264 1.49 -17.23 -2.89
N HIS A 265 2.57 -17.40 -3.65
CA HIS A 265 2.52 -17.79 -5.06
C HIS A 265 3.45 -18.97 -5.36
N GLY A 266 3.13 -19.76 -6.38
CA GLY A 266 4.02 -20.80 -6.88
C GLY A 266 3.74 -22.20 -6.33
N ASN A 267 4.72 -23.08 -6.45
CA ASN A 267 4.58 -24.51 -6.22
C ASN A 267 4.69 -24.87 -4.73
N GLY A 268 3.55 -25.09 -4.08
CA GLY A 268 3.45 -25.55 -2.69
C GLY A 268 3.34 -27.07 -2.51
N SER A 269 3.54 -27.89 -3.56
CA SER A 269 3.30 -29.34 -3.50
C SER A 269 4.20 -30.07 -2.49
N GLU A 270 5.44 -29.60 -2.31
CA GLU A 270 6.40 -30.10 -1.31
C GLU A 270 6.30 -29.36 0.04
N LYS A 271 5.39 -28.38 0.16
CA LYS A 271 5.22 -27.49 1.33
C LYS A 271 6.52 -26.79 1.76
N VAL A 272 7.36 -26.45 0.79
CA VAL A 272 8.55 -25.63 0.97
C VAL A 272 8.20 -24.19 0.62
N PHE A 273 8.48 -23.28 1.55
CA PHE A 273 8.13 -21.86 1.43
C PHE A 273 9.37 -20.97 1.50
N LEU A 274 9.61 -20.15 0.49
CA LEU A 274 10.60 -19.08 0.53
C LEU A 274 9.95 -17.78 1.03
N ILE A 275 10.25 -17.37 2.26
CA ILE A 275 9.77 -16.11 2.83
C ILE A 275 10.73 -14.98 2.44
N ILE A 276 10.23 -13.99 1.71
CA ILE A 276 11.00 -12.81 1.30
C ILE A 276 10.73 -11.65 2.25
N LEU A 277 11.78 -11.15 2.88
CA LEU A 277 11.81 -9.92 3.65
C LEU A 277 12.32 -8.80 2.75
N HIS A 278 11.40 -7.90 2.33
CA HIS A 278 11.74 -6.76 1.49
C HIS A 278 12.73 -5.79 2.16
N GLY A 279 13.54 -5.14 1.31
CA GLY A 279 14.34 -3.96 1.63
C GLY A 279 13.51 -2.70 1.83
N GLY A 280 14.16 -1.68 2.40
CA GLY A 280 13.53 -0.44 2.85
C GLY A 280 12.54 -0.66 4.00
N PRO A 281 12.81 -0.14 5.22
CA PRO A 281 11.80 -0.03 6.26
C PRO A 281 10.51 0.60 5.71
N GLY A 282 9.37 -0.10 5.86
CA GLY A 282 8.09 0.35 5.31
C GLY A 282 7.87 0.06 3.81
N GLY A 283 8.76 -0.70 3.17
CA GLY A 283 8.72 -1.10 1.75
C GLY A 283 7.54 -2.01 1.35
N ILE A 284 7.73 -2.82 0.32
CA ILE A 284 6.65 -3.61 -0.29
C ILE A 284 7.14 -5.04 -0.54
N GLY A 285 6.45 -6.04 0.01
CA GLY A 285 6.79 -7.44 -0.23
C GLY A 285 6.57 -7.86 -1.68
N LEU A 286 5.41 -7.52 -2.24
CA LEU A 286 5.01 -7.95 -3.59
C LEU A 286 5.86 -7.34 -4.72
N SER A 287 6.69 -6.31 -4.45
CA SER A 287 7.60 -5.77 -5.48
C SER A 287 8.69 -6.76 -5.88
N TYR A 288 8.99 -7.74 -5.03
CA TYR A 288 9.95 -8.82 -5.31
C TYR A 288 9.37 -9.91 -6.21
N ARG A 289 8.06 -9.84 -6.50
CA ARG A 289 7.43 -10.71 -7.49
C ARG A 289 7.71 -10.19 -8.90
N SER A 290 8.97 -10.23 -9.29
CA SER A 290 9.50 -9.73 -10.55
C SER A 290 10.40 -10.77 -11.22
N SER A 291 10.60 -10.61 -12.53
CA SER A 291 11.62 -11.34 -13.30
C SER A 291 11.63 -12.86 -13.00
N THR A 292 12.81 -13.41 -12.72
CA THR A 292 13.09 -14.83 -12.48
C THR A 292 12.61 -15.36 -11.13
N ILE A 293 12.38 -14.49 -10.14
CA ILE A 293 11.68 -14.91 -8.90
C ILE A 293 10.28 -15.42 -9.26
N LYS A 294 9.57 -14.66 -10.11
CA LYS A 294 8.24 -15.04 -10.60
C LYS A 294 8.29 -16.13 -11.66
N SER A 295 9.20 -16.05 -12.63
CA SER A 295 9.19 -17.02 -13.74
C SER A 295 9.76 -18.36 -13.35
N ASP A 296 10.73 -18.44 -12.44
CA ASP A 296 11.52 -19.65 -12.22
C ASP A 296 11.50 -20.12 -10.76
N ILE A 297 11.74 -19.24 -9.77
CA ILE A 297 11.75 -19.65 -8.35
C ILE A 297 10.36 -20.12 -7.90
N GLU A 298 9.28 -19.45 -8.32
CA GLU A 298 7.89 -19.88 -8.05
C GLU A 298 7.53 -21.25 -8.65
N LYS A 299 8.30 -21.80 -9.61
CA LYS A 299 8.07 -23.15 -10.12
C LYS A 299 8.61 -24.23 -9.18
N GLU A 300 9.65 -23.90 -8.41
CA GLU A 300 10.39 -24.82 -7.55
C GLU A 300 9.82 -24.88 -6.13
N CYS A 301 9.31 -23.75 -5.62
CA CYS A 301 8.71 -23.67 -4.29
C CYS A 301 7.62 -22.59 -4.21
N ALA A 302 6.91 -22.54 -3.08
CA ALA A 302 5.97 -21.47 -2.81
C ALA A 302 6.72 -20.25 -2.28
N VAL A 303 6.59 -19.10 -2.94
CA VAL A 303 7.21 -17.84 -2.52
C VAL A 303 6.20 -17.01 -1.74
N VAL A 304 6.62 -16.52 -0.57
CA VAL A 304 5.83 -15.70 0.34
C VAL A 304 6.37 -14.27 0.32
N TYR A 305 5.65 -13.39 -0.35
CA TYR A 305 5.92 -11.95 -0.38
C TYR A 305 5.22 -11.31 0.82
N PHE A 306 5.99 -10.91 1.83
CA PHE A 306 5.43 -10.44 3.10
C PHE A 306 5.52 -8.92 3.23
N ASP A 307 4.37 -8.25 3.33
CA ASP A 307 4.32 -6.84 3.73
C ASP A 307 4.51 -6.77 5.25
N GLN A 308 5.71 -6.39 5.68
CA GLN A 308 6.08 -6.32 7.10
C GLN A 308 5.23 -5.29 7.86
N ARG A 309 5.29 -5.30 9.19
CA ARG A 309 4.59 -4.31 10.03
C ARG A 309 4.93 -2.88 9.60
N GLY A 310 3.90 -2.08 9.33
CA GLY A 310 4.08 -0.69 8.89
C GLY A 310 4.54 -0.54 7.44
N SER A 311 4.51 -1.63 6.66
CA SER A 311 4.94 -1.68 5.26
C SER A 311 3.79 -2.01 4.32
N GLY A 312 3.90 -1.66 3.04
CA GLY A 312 2.95 -2.06 2.00
C GLY A 312 1.48 -1.85 2.39
N MET A 313 0.68 -2.92 2.37
CA MET A 313 -0.73 -2.92 2.80
C MET A 313 -0.94 -3.41 4.24
N ALA A 314 0.12 -3.51 5.04
CA ALA A 314 -0.01 -3.78 6.46
C ALA A 314 -0.78 -2.64 7.15
N GLN A 315 -1.68 -3.02 8.06
CA GLN A 315 -2.51 -2.06 8.78
C GLN A 315 -2.62 -2.47 10.24
N GLY A 316 -2.88 -1.52 11.13
CA GLY A 316 -2.78 -1.82 12.56
C GLY A 316 -3.50 -0.87 13.48
N SER A 317 -3.64 -1.29 14.73
CA SER A 317 -3.92 -0.39 15.84
C SER A 317 -2.82 -0.61 16.89
N TYR A 318 -1.68 0.04 16.66
CA TYR A 318 -0.49 -0.03 17.51
C TYR A 318 0.18 1.34 17.57
N SER A 319 0.93 1.60 18.65
CA SER A 319 1.73 2.80 18.83
C SER A 319 3.02 2.76 18.01
N GLU A 320 3.74 3.88 17.93
CA GLU A 320 5.09 3.93 17.33
C GLU A 320 6.05 2.93 18.01
N SER A 321 5.99 2.80 19.34
CA SER A 321 6.74 1.78 20.08
C SER A 321 6.37 0.34 19.75
N GLY A 322 5.25 0.13 19.03
CA GLY A 322 4.85 -1.16 18.50
C GLY A 322 5.54 -1.51 17.17
N ILE A 323 6.36 -0.61 16.62
CA ILE A 323 7.25 -0.83 15.48
C ILE A 323 8.68 -0.88 16.04
N SER A 324 9.23 -2.08 16.17
CA SER A 324 10.63 -2.32 16.53
C SER A 324 11.12 -3.58 15.84
N ILE A 325 12.44 -3.69 15.64
CA ILE A 325 13.07 -4.87 15.01
C ILE A 325 12.69 -6.15 15.75
N ASP A 326 12.70 -6.11 17.08
CA ASP A 326 12.34 -7.25 17.93
C ASP A 326 10.90 -7.75 17.68
N ILE A 327 9.94 -6.82 17.59
CA ILE A 327 8.53 -7.15 17.31
C ILE A 327 8.36 -7.62 15.86
N MET A 328 9.05 -6.99 14.90
CA MET A 328 8.98 -7.37 13.48
C MET A 328 9.57 -8.76 13.23
N ALA A 329 10.63 -9.14 13.97
CA ALA A 329 11.16 -10.50 13.96
C ALA A 329 10.14 -11.52 14.53
N GLU A 330 9.43 -11.17 15.60
CA GLU A 330 8.33 -12.01 16.10
C GLU A 330 7.15 -12.10 15.10
N ASP A 331 6.90 -11.06 14.30
CA ASP A 331 5.87 -11.08 13.25
C ASP A 331 6.20 -12.13 12.17
N ILE A 332 7.48 -12.33 11.86
CA ILE A 332 7.95 -13.35 10.91
C ILE A 332 7.75 -14.75 11.50
N LEU A 333 8.06 -14.96 12.79
CA LEU A 333 7.76 -16.23 13.46
C LEU A 333 6.24 -16.48 13.56
N ALA A 334 5.44 -15.43 13.72
CA ALA A 334 3.97 -15.54 13.66
C ALA A 334 3.49 -15.95 12.26
N LEU A 335 4.11 -15.44 11.20
CA LEU A 335 3.83 -15.86 9.82
C LEU A 335 4.12 -17.35 9.60
N VAL A 336 5.26 -17.85 10.09
CA VAL A 336 5.62 -19.28 10.06
C VAL A 336 4.52 -20.14 10.69
N LYS A 337 4.05 -19.77 11.89
CA LYS A 337 2.94 -20.47 12.58
C LYS A 337 1.65 -20.45 11.75
N VAL A 338 1.33 -19.33 11.12
CA VAL A 338 0.14 -19.21 10.26
C VAL A 338 0.24 -20.11 9.02
N ILE A 339 1.41 -20.17 8.36
CA ILE A 339 1.61 -21.03 7.19
C ILE A 339 1.48 -22.51 7.60
N LYS A 340 2.13 -22.92 8.70
CA LYS A 340 1.99 -24.29 9.25
C LYS A 340 0.54 -24.64 9.58
N HIS A 341 -0.21 -23.70 10.15
CA HIS A 341 -1.64 -23.90 10.45
C HIS A 341 -2.49 -24.09 9.19
N LYS A 342 -2.25 -23.29 8.14
CA LYS A 342 -3.07 -23.30 6.92
C LYS A 342 -2.70 -24.43 5.94
N TYR A 343 -1.41 -24.71 5.77
CA TYR A 343 -0.90 -25.60 4.71
C TYR A 343 -0.35 -26.94 5.24
N GLY A 344 -0.16 -27.06 6.55
CA GLY A 344 0.26 -28.30 7.21
C GLY A 344 1.46 -28.08 8.12
N ASN A 345 1.49 -28.78 9.26
CA ASN A 345 2.55 -28.63 10.27
C ASN A 345 3.94 -29.10 9.79
N ASP A 346 3.98 -29.83 8.68
CA ASP A 346 5.16 -30.27 7.94
C ASP A 346 5.68 -29.23 6.92
N SER A 347 5.12 -28.01 6.93
CA SER A 347 5.64 -26.91 6.11
C SER A 347 7.03 -26.49 6.60
N ARG A 348 7.94 -26.22 5.65
CA ARG A 348 9.34 -25.90 5.90
C ARG A 348 9.73 -24.62 5.16
N PHE A 349 10.69 -23.87 5.71
CA PHE A 349 10.89 -22.47 5.33
C PHE A 349 12.32 -22.17 4.93
N PHE A 350 12.50 -21.39 3.88
CA PHE A 350 13.72 -20.62 3.64
C PHE A 350 13.41 -19.15 3.96
N LEU A 351 14.36 -18.44 4.56
CA LEU A 351 14.24 -17.01 4.82
C LEU A 351 15.19 -16.25 3.89
N MET A 352 14.68 -15.33 3.10
CA MET A 352 15.50 -14.45 2.27
C MET A 352 15.32 -13.00 2.71
N GLY A 353 16.41 -12.34 3.08
CA GLY A 353 16.40 -10.94 3.46
C GLY A 353 17.17 -10.11 2.45
N HIS A 354 16.54 -9.06 1.89
CA HIS A 354 17.23 -8.10 1.03
C HIS A 354 17.42 -6.76 1.74
N SER A 355 18.62 -6.18 1.74
CA SER A 355 18.85 -4.83 2.29
C SER A 355 18.48 -4.77 3.78
N TRP A 356 17.54 -3.91 4.17
CA TRP A 356 16.90 -3.92 5.50
C TRP A 356 16.29 -5.27 5.89
N GLY A 357 15.81 -6.06 4.93
CA GLY A 357 15.39 -7.44 5.17
C GLY A 357 16.53 -8.31 5.70
N GLY A 358 17.78 -8.01 5.34
CA GLY A 358 19.01 -8.61 5.90
C GLY A 358 19.32 -8.15 7.33
N THR A 359 18.71 -7.07 7.84
CA THR A 359 18.66 -6.76 9.27
C THR A 359 17.64 -7.65 9.99
N LEU A 360 16.46 -7.82 9.39
CA LEU A 360 15.37 -8.63 9.97
C LEU A 360 15.65 -10.15 9.94
N GLY A 361 16.45 -10.62 8.97
CA GLY A 361 16.86 -12.03 8.86
C GLY A 361 17.54 -12.53 10.14
N PRO A 362 18.72 -12.00 10.51
CA PRO A 362 19.40 -12.33 11.76
C PRO A 362 18.53 -12.05 12.99
N ALA A 363 17.80 -10.93 13.03
CA ALA A 363 16.90 -10.62 14.14
C ALA A 363 15.84 -11.72 14.39
N THR A 364 15.41 -12.40 13.33
CA THR A 364 14.48 -13.53 13.38
C THR A 364 15.17 -14.83 13.76
N LEU A 365 16.25 -15.18 13.06
CA LEU A 365 16.94 -16.47 13.23
C LEU A 365 17.63 -16.60 14.59
N LEU A 366 18.07 -15.48 15.18
CA LEU A 366 18.61 -15.43 16.54
C LEU A 366 17.54 -15.60 17.63
N LYS A 367 16.26 -15.46 17.29
CA LYS A 367 15.14 -15.79 18.19
C LYS A 367 14.79 -17.27 18.07
N ASP A 368 14.58 -17.74 16.84
CA ASP A 368 14.27 -19.13 16.54
C ASP A 368 14.57 -19.44 15.06
N GLN A 369 15.48 -20.37 14.83
CA GLN A 369 15.84 -20.85 13.49
C GLN A 369 15.32 -22.28 13.21
N SER A 370 14.57 -22.88 14.13
CA SER A 370 14.24 -24.33 14.10
C SER A 370 13.34 -24.76 12.94
N ASP A 371 12.48 -23.87 12.45
CA ASP A 371 11.58 -24.13 11.31
C ASP A 371 12.23 -23.79 9.95
N PHE A 372 13.45 -23.24 9.94
CA PHE A 372 14.12 -22.78 8.73
C PHE A 372 15.15 -23.79 8.23
N LEU A 373 15.06 -24.14 6.94
CA LEU A 373 16.00 -25.01 6.21
C LEU A 373 17.23 -24.25 5.72
N GLY A 374 17.14 -22.94 5.58
CA GLY A 374 18.27 -22.11 5.20
C GLY A 374 17.96 -20.62 5.20
N TRP A 375 19.03 -19.83 5.23
CA TRP A 375 18.99 -18.37 5.16
C TRP A 375 19.65 -17.87 3.86
N ILE A 376 19.04 -16.90 3.20
CA ILE A 376 19.58 -16.23 2.03
C ILE A 376 19.72 -14.74 2.37
N ASP A 377 20.94 -14.26 2.45
CA ASP A 377 21.28 -12.86 2.72
C ASP A 377 21.61 -12.17 1.40
N VAL A 378 20.82 -11.17 1.01
CA VAL A 378 20.96 -10.44 -0.25
C VAL A 378 21.26 -8.98 0.06
N ASP A 379 22.48 -8.52 -0.18
CA ASP A 379 22.89 -7.13 0.08
C ASP A 379 22.48 -6.64 1.49
N GLY A 380 22.57 -7.52 2.48
CA GLY A 380 21.92 -7.40 3.78
C GLY A 380 22.61 -6.49 4.79
N ALA A 381 21.83 -5.59 5.42
CA ALA A 381 22.34 -4.66 6.42
C ALA A 381 22.35 -5.27 7.85
N HIS A 382 23.10 -6.35 8.07
CA HIS A 382 23.18 -7.03 9.38
C HIS A 382 23.96 -6.22 10.44
N ASN A 383 24.79 -5.26 10.03
CA ASN A 383 25.53 -4.34 10.90
C ASN A 383 25.40 -2.88 10.41
N THR A 384 24.22 -2.29 10.61
CA THR A 384 23.91 -0.91 10.26
C THR A 384 24.65 0.12 11.10
N GLN A 385 25.03 -0.22 12.34
CA GLN A 385 25.89 0.64 13.16
C GLN A 385 27.25 0.89 12.50
N GLY A 386 27.82 -0.13 11.86
CA GLY A 386 29.09 -0.03 11.13
C GLY A 386 29.01 0.72 9.79
N MET A 387 27.81 0.88 9.23
CA MET A 387 27.65 1.44 7.88
C MET A 387 28.13 2.88 7.75
N TYR A 388 28.02 3.71 8.79
CA TYR A 388 28.39 5.12 8.70
C TYR A 388 29.87 5.33 8.31
N LEU A 389 30.77 4.64 9.02
CA LEU A 389 32.20 4.68 8.71
C LEU A 389 32.51 3.95 7.40
N GLU A 390 31.78 2.88 7.11
CA GLU A 390 31.97 2.13 5.89
C GLU A 390 31.55 2.92 4.65
N TYR A 391 30.50 3.74 4.71
CA TYR A 391 30.16 4.68 3.63
C TYR A 391 31.33 5.59 3.32
N ILE A 392 31.93 6.21 4.33
CA ILE A 392 33.07 7.12 4.17
C ILE A 392 34.24 6.40 3.48
N ALA A 393 34.58 5.19 3.92
CA ALA A 393 35.65 4.41 3.33
C ALA A 393 35.33 3.98 1.89
N ASN A 394 34.12 3.47 1.66
CA ASN A 394 33.68 2.95 0.37
C ASN A 394 33.58 4.05 -0.69
N PHE A 395 32.98 5.21 -0.36
CA PHE A 395 32.91 6.35 -1.29
C PHE A 395 34.30 6.87 -1.65
N ASN A 396 35.22 7.00 -0.69
CA ASN A 396 36.60 7.39 -0.99
C ASN A 396 37.26 6.43 -1.98
N ARG A 397 37.14 5.12 -1.71
CA ARG A 397 37.73 4.08 -2.55
C ARG A 397 37.15 4.12 -3.97
N VAL A 398 35.83 4.03 -4.09
CA VAL A 398 35.15 3.97 -5.40
C VAL A 398 35.33 5.27 -6.18
N ALA A 399 35.23 6.43 -5.54
CA ALA A 399 35.44 7.71 -6.23
C ALA A 399 36.85 7.81 -6.84
N LEU A 400 37.88 7.39 -6.10
CA LEU A 400 39.26 7.38 -6.62
C LEU A 400 39.42 6.39 -7.77
N GLU A 401 38.87 5.17 -7.65
CA GLU A 401 38.89 4.15 -8.72
C GLU A 401 38.19 4.67 -9.99
N GLN A 402 37.04 5.33 -9.86
CA GLN A 402 36.27 5.83 -11.01
C GLN A 402 36.90 7.08 -11.65
N ILE A 403 37.53 7.96 -10.86
CA ILE A 403 38.32 9.07 -11.40
C ILE A 403 39.52 8.55 -12.21
N GLU A 404 40.23 7.53 -11.69
CA GLU A 404 41.33 6.88 -12.39
C GLU A 404 40.87 6.19 -13.68
N ALA A 405 39.67 5.60 -13.67
CA ALA A 405 39.04 5.01 -14.84
C ALA A 405 38.46 6.04 -15.84
N GLU A 406 38.59 7.34 -15.57
CA GLU A 406 38.03 8.44 -16.37
C GLU A 406 36.49 8.42 -16.50
N ASN A 407 35.79 7.75 -15.57
CA ASN A 407 34.34 7.69 -15.52
C ASN A 407 33.80 8.89 -14.72
N ASP A 408 32.95 9.72 -15.33
CA ASP A 408 32.31 10.92 -14.74
C ASP A 408 33.13 11.61 -13.63
N ILE A 409 34.32 12.07 -13.98
CA ILE A 409 35.30 12.63 -13.04
C ILE A 409 34.68 13.75 -12.19
N ALA A 410 33.85 14.60 -12.80
CA ALA A 410 33.21 15.73 -12.10
C ALA A 410 32.24 15.26 -11.00
N TYR A 411 31.48 14.20 -11.26
CA TYR A 411 30.61 13.60 -10.25
C TYR A 411 31.42 13.04 -9.09
N TRP A 412 32.43 12.20 -9.35
CA TRP A 412 33.21 11.57 -8.27
C TRP A 412 34.07 12.56 -7.48
N GLU A 413 34.57 13.63 -8.10
CA GLU A 413 35.17 14.76 -7.37
C GLU A 413 34.14 15.43 -6.44
N SER A 414 32.87 15.53 -6.84
CA SER A 414 31.80 16.06 -6.00
C SER A 414 31.50 15.15 -4.81
N VAL A 415 31.56 13.82 -4.99
CA VAL A 415 31.45 12.82 -3.92
C VAL A 415 32.61 12.97 -2.94
N LEU A 416 33.86 13.08 -3.40
CA LEU A 416 35.01 13.31 -2.50
C LEU A 416 34.86 14.62 -1.72
N ASN A 417 34.34 15.68 -2.34
CA ASN A 417 34.04 16.92 -1.65
C ASN A 417 32.96 16.74 -0.58
N LEU A 418 31.89 15.99 -0.86
CA LEU A 418 30.86 15.64 0.12
C LEU A 418 31.49 14.93 1.31
N ILE A 419 32.29 13.88 1.07
CA ILE A 419 32.94 13.08 2.12
C ILE A 419 33.85 13.93 3.00
N ASN A 420 34.56 14.90 2.44
CA ASN A 420 35.38 15.86 3.20
C ASN A 420 34.55 16.76 4.14
N THR A 421 33.23 16.88 3.94
CA THR A 421 32.33 17.60 4.85
C THR A 421 31.78 16.75 6.00
N ILE A 422 31.93 15.43 5.92
CA ILE A 422 31.37 14.48 6.88
C ILE A 422 32.37 14.27 8.03
N ALA A 423 31.88 14.44 9.26
CA ALA A 423 32.68 14.18 10.45
C ALA A 423 32.74 12.66 10.74
N PRO A 424 33.85 12.13 11.29
CA PRO A 424 33.94 10.71 11.65
C PRO A 424 32.99 10.32 12.80
N GLU A 425 32.56 11.28 13.61
CA GLU A 425 31.54 11.07 14.62
C GLU A 425 30.17 10.82 13.98
N TYR A 426 29.44 9.83 14.50
CA TYR A 426 28.12 9.47 14.01
C TYR A 426 27.15 10.67 13.99
N ASN A 427 26.46 10.85 12.87
CA ASN A 427 25.38 11.81 12.69
C ASN A 427 24.28 11.23 11.80
N LEU A 428 23.03 11.23 12.28
CA LEU A 428 21.90 10.67 11.53
C LEU A 428 21.61 11.43 10.23
N ASP A 429 21.74 12.76 10.20
CA ASP A 429 21.51 13.54 9.00
C ASP A 429 22.57 13.19 7.93
N ASP A 430 23.81 12.93 8.35
CA ASP A 430 24.87 12.50 7.44
C ASP A 430 24.67 11.07 6.95
N VAL A 431 24.17 10.14 7.78
CA VAL A 431 23.74 8.80 7.34
C VAL A 431 22.70 8.90 6.22
N GLN A 432 21.66 9.72 6.40
CA GLN A 432 20.61 9.90 5.40
C GLN A 432 21.14 10.51 4.09
N ARG A 433 22.07 11.47 4.19
CA ARG A 433 22.75 12.06 3.03
C ARG A 433 23.61 11.03 2.29
N LEU A 434 24.42 10.26 3.01
CA LEU A 434 25.29 9.22 2.44
C LEU A 434 24.48 8.10 1.80
N ASN A 435 23.39 7.67 2.43
CA ASN A 435 22.49 6.68 1.86
C ASN A 435 21.82 7.19 0.57
N SER A 436 21.40 8.46 0.53
CA SER A 436 20.85 9.07 -0.69
C SER A 436 21.91 9.14 -1.79
N GLU A 437 23.13 9.57 -1.46
CA GLU A 437 24.25 9.62 -2.40
C GLU A 437 24.63 8.23 -2.92
N ALA A 438 24.44 7.17 -2.12
CA ALA A 438 24.77 5.82 -2.54
C ALA A 438 23.89 5.35 -3.71
N PHE A 439 22.59 5.65 -3.66
CA PHE A 439 21.68 5.36 -4.78
C PHE A 439 22.02 6.17 -6.04
N GLU A 440 22.41 7.43 -5.90
CA GLU A 440 22.86 8.26 -7.04
C GLU A 440 24.18 7.71 -7.62
N ALA A 441 25.10 7.26 -6.77
CA ALA A 441 26.36 6.66 -7.20
C ALA A 441 26.14 5.37 -8.00
N GLU A 442 25.20 4.51 -7.61
CA GLU A 442 24.86 3.33 -8.42
C GLU A 442 24.25 3.71 -9.78
N ALA A 443 23.46 4.78 -9.86
CA ALA A 443 22.96 5.27 -11.15
C ALA A 443 24.10 5.71 -12.07
N VAL A 444 25.13 6.39 -11.52
CA VAL A 444 26.33 6.76 -12.28
C VAL A 444 27.15 5.53 -12.69
N LEU A 445 27.29 4.53 -11.81
CA LEU A 445 27.97 3.26 -12.13
C LEU A 445 27.22 2.45 -13.20
N HIS A 446 25.88 2.49 -13.19
CA HIS A 446 25.05 1.95 -14.28
C HIS A 446 25.33 2.65 -15.60
N ASP A 447 25.36 3.99 -15.61
CA ASP A 447 25.62 4.77 -16.83
C ASP A 447 27.04 4.56 -17.36
N ALA A 448 27.99 4.22 -16.48
CA ALA A 448 29.35 3.79 -16.84
C ALA A 448 29.42 2.34 -17.37
N GLY A 449 28.32 1.59 -17.36
CA GLY A 449 28.23 0.21 -17.84
C GLY A 449 28.79 -0.84 -16.87
N LEU A 450 28.97 -0.49 -15.59
CA LEU A 450 29.42 -1.42 -14.53
C LEU A 450 28.26 -2.16 -13.88
N ILE A 451 27.07 -1.55 -13.87
CA ILE A 451 25.85 -2.17 -13.37
C ILE A 451 24.91 -2.41 -14.55
N ASN A 452 24.41 -3.64 -14.69
CA ASN A 452 23.43 -4.00 -15.71
C ASN A 452 22.11 -3.24 -15.48
N SER A 453 21.38 -2.99 -16.57
CA SER A 453 20.02 -2.46 -16.45
C SER A 453 19.11 -3.46 -15.74
N GLU A 454 18.24 -2.94 -14.87
CA GLU A 454 17.25 -3.78 -14.20
C GLU A 454 16.33 -4.48 -15.21
N ALA A 455 16.26 -5.80 -15.11
CA ALA A 455 15.26 -6.60 -15.80
C ALA A 455 13.87 -6.26 -15.23
N GLY A 456 13.18 -5.34 -15.90
CA GLY A 456 11.84 -4.92 -15.51
C GLY A 456 10.86 -6.10 -15.46
N GLY A 457 9.89 -6.04 -14.53
CA GLY A 457 8.81 -7.04 -14.51
C GLY A 457 8.11 -7.31 -13.19
N GLY A 458 8.15 -6.39 -12.21
CA GLY A 458 7.26 -6.50 -11.05
C GLY A 458 5.80 -6.37 -11.48
N ASP A 459 4.90 -7.16 -10.89
CA ASP A 459 3.45 -7.01 -11.11
C ASP A 459 3.05 -5.56 -10.85
N ASN A 460 2.85 -4.77 -11.92
CA ASN A 460 2.07 -3.53 -12.00
C ASN A 460 1.81 -2.88 -10.62
N ILE A 461 2.88 -2.47 -9.91
CA ILE A 461 2.83 -2.08 -8.48
C ILE A 461 1.85 -0.92 -8.28
N ILE A 462 1.77 -0.04 -9.29
CA ILE A 462 0.83 1.07 -9.39
C ILE A 462 -0.63 0.61 -9.31
N PHE A 463 -0.99 -0.63 -9.66
CA PHE A 463 -2.35 -1.16 -9.52
C PHE A 463 -2.58 -1.87 -8.18
N ASN A 464 -1.51 -2.39 -7.58
CA ASN A 464 -1.59 -3.13 -6.31
C ASN A 464 -1.62 -2.18 -5.11
N TYR A 465 -0.89 -1.06 -5.20
CA TYR A 465 -0.69 -0.14 -4.09
C TYR A 465 -1.04 1.29 -4.49
N THR A 466 -1.57 2.05 -3.54
CA THR A 466 -1.71 3.50 -3.71
C THR A 466 -0.34 4.15 -3.45
N PRO A 467 0.20 4.98 -4.37
CA PRO A 467 1.51 5.60 -4.16
C PRO A 467 1.61 6.43 -2.88
N LEU A 468 0.51 7.06 -2.45
CA LEU A 468 0.46 7.78 -1.19
C LEU A 468 0.62 6.87 0.03
N THR A 469 0.02 5.67 0.00
CA THR A 469 0.13 4.69 1.07
C THR A 469 1.56 4.17 1.16
N ILE A 470 2.17 3.86 0.02
CA ILE A 470 3.57 3.42 -0.06
C ILE A 470 4.48 4.49 0.56
N LEU A 471 4.42 5.71 0.05
CA LEU A 471 5.28 6.81 0.50
C LEU A 471 5.08 7.09 2.00
N TRP A 472 3.83 7.06 2.48
CA TRP A 472 3.52 7.25 3.89
C TRP A 472 4.13 6.16 4.77
N ASN A 473 3.93 4.88 4.41
CA ASN A 473 4.41 3.75 5.18
C ASN A 473 5.94 3.67 5.18
N MET A 474 6.58 3.85 4.02
CA MET A 474 8.04 3.94 3.92
C MET A 474 8.59 5.04 4.82
N GLN A 475 8.12 6.28 4.68
CA GLN A 475 8.64 7.41 5.46
C GLN A 475 8.38 7.25 6.97
N ASN A 476 7.18 6.82 7.34
CA ASN A 476 6.81 6.72 8.75
C ASN A 476 7.54 5.59 9.46
N THR A 477 7.63 4.41 8.83
CA THR A 477 8.32 3.25 9.41
C THR A 477 9.83 3.48 9.47
N GLN A 478 10.43 4.04 8.41
CA GLN A 478 11.82 4.47 8.43
C GLN A 478 12.10 5.45 9.57
N SER A 479 11.30 6.53 9.68
CA SER A 479 11.50 7.55 10.70
C SER A 479 11.41 7.02 12.14
N ILE A 480 10.60 5.98 12.39
CA ILE A 480 10.48 5.37 13.72
C ILE A 480 11.72 4.53 14.04
N LEU A 481 12.29 3.86 13.04
CA LEU A 481 13.38 2.91 13.21
C LEU A 481 14.77 3.54 13.09
N ASP A 482 14.93 4.64 12.35
CA ASP A 482 16.21 5.27 12.00
C ASP A 482 17.20 5.39 13.16
N SER A 483 16.73 5.92 14.29
CA SER A 483 17.61 6.14 15.44
C SER A 483 18.15 4.84 16.01
N ASP A 484 17.31 3.80 16.10
CA ASP A 484 17.73 2.51 16.67
C ASP A 484 18.57 1.74 15.65
N LEU A 485 18.11 1.75 14.40
CA LEU A 485 18.71 1.05 13.28
C LEU A 485 20.19 1.42 13.10
N PHE A 486 20.51 2.70 12.92
CA PHE A 486 21.89 3.10 12.60
C PHE A 486 22.77 3.34 13.83
N GLN A 487 22.23 3.36 15.05
CA GLN A 487 23.04 3.56 16.26
C GLN A 487 23.29 2.27 17.04
N ASN A 488 22.32 1.36 17.10
CA ASN A 488 22.34 0.25 18.05
C ASN A 488 22.36 -1.13 17.39
N ILE A 489 22.03 -1.24 16.11
CA ILE A 489 21.89 -2.54 15.46
C ILE A 489 23.22 -3.00 14.88
N ASN A 490 23.73 -4.06 15.49
CA ASN A 490 24.90 -4.80 15.05
C ASN A 490 24.71 -6.27 15.43
N PHE A 491 24.48 -7.13 14.44
CA PHE A 491 24.37 -8.57 14.63
C PHE A 491 25.67 -9.33 14.33
N GLN A 492 26.73 -8.65 13.90
CA GLN A 492 27.96 -9.28 13.38
C GLN A 492 28.52 -10.35 14.32
N ASP A 493 28.70 -10.03 15.61
CA ASP A 493 29.25 -10.97 16.60
C ASP A 493 28.32 -12.16 16.90
N ARG A 494 27.02 -12.00 16.62
CA ARG A 494 25.99 -13.02 16.85
C ARG A 494 25.69 -13.86 15.62
N LEU A 495 26.20 -13.53 14.44
CA LEU A 495 26.02 -14.36 13.23
C LEU A 495 26.56 -15.78 13.44
N SER A 496 27.49 -15.97 14.37
CA SER A 496 28.01 -17.28 14.78
C SER A 496 26.95 -18.20 15.43
N GLU A 497 25.84 -17.64 15.90
CA GLU A 497 24.69 -18.39 16.44
C GLU A 497 23.74 -18.88 15.33
N ILE A 498 23.86 -18.37 14.10
CA ILE A 498 23.08 -18.83 12.93
C ILE A 498 23.84 -20.01 12.31
N THR A 499 23.27 -21.21 12.46
CA THR A 499 23.94 -22.48 12.13
C THR A 499 23.32 -23.24 10.97
N ILE A 500 22.13 -22.82 10.53
CA ILE A 500 21.45 -23.37 9.35
C ILE A 500 22.23 -23.07 8.05
N PRO A 501 22.08 -23.87 6.98
CA PRO A 501 22.63 -23.58 5.67
C PRO A 501 22.39 -22.12 5.26
N SER A 502 23.40 -21.45 4.71
CA SER A 502 23.33 -20.01 4.43
C SER A 502 23.93 -19.64 3.07
N LEU A 503 23.23 -18.82 2.30
CA LEU A 503 23.69 -18.29 1.01
C LEU A 503 23.80 -16.77 1.10
N VAL A 504 25.00 -16.23 0.84
CA VAL A 504 25.26 -14.79 0.82
C VAL A 504 25.41 -14.33 -0.63
N LEU A 505 24.54 -13.41 -1.06
CA LEU A 505 24.43 -12.91 -2.43
C LEU A 505 24.67 -11.40 -2.42
N TRP A 506 25.64 -10.91 -3.18
CA TRP A 506 25.99 -9.49 -3.14
C TRP A 506 26.36 -8.89 -4.49
N GLY A 507 25.91 -7.66 -4.76
CA GLY A 507 26.41 -6.86 -5.87
C GLY A 507 27.87 -6.47 -5.70
N ARG A 508 28.69 -6.65 -6.75
CA ARG A 508 30.10 -6.20 -6.79
C ARG A 508 30.23 -4.69 -6.57
N HIS A 509 29.22 -3.95 -7.01
CA HIS A 509 29.19 -2.49 -7.04
C HIS A 509 28.19 -1.90 -6.04
N ASP A 510 27.76 -2.66 -5.03
CA ASP A 510 26.81 -2.17 -4.03
C ASP A 510 27.40 -0.97 -3.26
N MET A 511 26.79 0.20 -3.48
CA MET A 511 27.14 1.44 -2.77
C MET A 511 26.27 1.67 -1.54
N VAL A 512 25.10 1.02 -1.47
CA VAL A 512 24.07 1.21 -0.44
C VAL A 512 24.40 0.38 0.80
N VAL A 513 24.76 -0.89 0.64
CA VAL A 513 25.32 -1.75 1.68
C VAL A 513 26.68 -2.27 1.18
N PRO A 514 27.77 -1.53 1.46
CA PRO A 514 29.08 -1.79 0.88
C PRO A 514 29.54 -3.25 0.97
N ILE A 515 30.19 -3.73 -0.09
CA ILE A 515 30.59 -5.13 -0.30
C ILE A 515 31.34 -5.81 0.86
N LYS A 516 32.00 -5.02 1.72
CA LYS A 516 32.63 -5.53 2.95
C LYS A 516 31.64 -6.32 3.82
N PHE A 517 30.39 -5.87 3.90
CA PHE A 517 29.35 -6.55 4.67
C PHE A 517 29.04 -7.96 4.11
N ALA A 518 29.25 -8.22 2.82
CA ALA A 518 29.13 -9.58 2.28
C ALA A 518 30.14 -10.53 2.92
N GLN A 519 31.40 -10.08 2.99
CA GLN A 519 32.49 -10.87 3.58
C GLN A 519 32.33 -10.98 5.10
N ASP A 520 31.94 -9.89 5.78
CA ASP A 520 31.66 -9.90 7.22
C ASP A 520 30.52 -10.87 7.56
N SER A 521 29.45 -10.90 6.75
CA SER A 521 28.33 -11.84 6.91
C SER A 521 28.83 -13.30 6.76
N TYR A 522 29.53 -13.59 5.66
CA TYR A 522 30.05 -14.93 5.39
C TYR A 522 31.04 -15.42 6.45
N ASP A 523 31.99 -14.58 6.87
CA ASP A 523 33.05 -14.98 7.80
C ASP A 523 32.51 -15.25 9.21
N ASN A 524 31.55 -14.45 9.68
CA ASN A 524 31.02 -14.56 11.04
C ASN A 524 29.87 -15.57 11.17
N LEU A 525 29.29 -16.05 10.07
CA LEU A 525 28.26 -17.09 10.09
C LEU A 525 28.72 -18.40 10.75
N GLY A 526 27.91 -18.92 11.67
CA GLY A 526 28.13 -20.21 12.34
C GLY A 526 27.77 -21.43 11.50
N SER A 527 27.22 -21.22 10.31
CA SER A 527 26.87 -22.27 9.36
C SER A 527 28.10 -22.97 8.81
N ILE A 528 28.05 -24.30 8.77
CA ILE A 528 29.05 -25.14 8.10
C ILE A 528 28.82 -25.23 6.58
N GLU A 529 27.58 -25.03 6.15
CA GLU A 529 27.14 -25.08 4.76
C GLU A 529 26.81 -23.65 4.33
N LYS A 530 27.86 -22.92 3.95
CA LYS A 530 27.75 -21.53 3.52
C LYS A 530 28.44 -21.26 2.19
N GLU A 531 27.81 -20.42 1.37
CA GLU A 531 28.34 -19.95 0.09
C GLU A 531 28.24 -18.42 0.02
N LEU A 532 29.25 -17.79 -0.59
CA LEU A 532 29.27 -16.36 -0.90
C LEU A 532 29.42 -16.19 -2.41
N VAL A 533 28.47 -15.49 -3.01
CA VAL A 533 28.42 -15.21 -4.45
C VAL A 533 28.40 -13.71 -4.68
N PHE A 534 29.33 -13.25 -5.52
CA PHE A 534 29.35 -11.88 -6.02
C PHE A 534 28.77 -11.80 -7.42
N PHE A 535 27.89 -10.83 -7.62
CA PHE A 535 27.27 -10.49 -8.90
C PHE A 535 28.09 -9.37 -9.54
N GLU A 536 28.90 -9.75 -10.53
CA GLU A 536 29.97 -8.89 -11.07
C GLU A 536 29.45 -7.60 -11.71
N ASN A 537 28.22 -7.59 -12.22
CA ASN A 537 27.62 -6.45 -12.91
C ASN A 537 26.37 -5.93 -12.18
N SER A 538 26.40 -5.98 -10.85
CA SER A 538 25.26 -5.61 -10.00
C SER A 538 25.68 -4.66 -8.88
N GLY A 539 24.82 -3.69 -8.58
CA GLY A 539 24.82 -2.91 -7.34
C GLY A 539 23.91 -3.55 -6.29
N HIS A 540 23.17 -2.74 -5.54
CA HIS A 540 22.31 -3.15 -4.43
C HIS A 540 21.09 -4.01 -4.79
N SER A 541 20.94 -4.52 -6.02
CA SER A 541 19.75 -5.29 -6.42
C SER A 541 20.07 -6.35 -7.48
N PRO A 542 20.92 -7.35 -7.17
CA PRO A 542 21.36 -8.40 -8.09
C PRO A 542 20.20 -9.25 -8.61
N MET A 543 19.12 -9.39 -7.85
CA MET A 543 17.89 -10.06 -8.30
C MET A 543 17.20 -9.34 -9.48
N SER A 544 17.50 -8.05 -9.67
CA SER A 544 16.98 -7.23 -10.77
C SER A 544 18.00 -7.08 -11.90
N THR A 545 19.28 -6.93 -11.60
CA THR A 545 20.34 -6.63 -12.58
C THR A 545 21.00 -7.87 -13.18
N GLU A 546 21.07 -8.97 -12.44
CA GLU A 546 21.56 -10.28 -12.90
C GLU A 546 20.57 -11.41 -12.52
N PRO A 547 19.30 -11.32 -12.97
CA PRO A 547 18.20 -12.15 -12.48
C PRO A 547 18.35 -13.63 -12.77
N ASP A 548 18.95 -14.01 -13.90
CA ASP A 548 19.12 -15.41 -14.30
C ASP A 548 20.10 -16.12 -13.36
N LEU A 549 21.27 -15.51 -13.12
CA LEU A 549 22.25 -16.02 -12.17
C LEU A 549 21.69 -16.01 -10.74
N PHE A 550 20.92 -14.99 -10.38
CA PHE A 550 20.30 -14.90 -9.06
C PHE A 550 19.35 -16.07 -8.82
N ALA A 551 18.43 -16.33 -9.76
CA ALA A 551 17.50 -17.43 -9.65
C ALA A 551 18.19 -18.79 -9.70
N GLU A 552 19.21 -18.98 -10.55
CA GLU A 552 20.04 -20.18 -10.56
C GLU A 552 20.57 -20.49 -9.16
N LYS A 553 21.22 -19.51 -8.51
CA LYS A 553 21.83 -19.71 -7.19
C LYS A 553 20.81 -19.95 -6.07
N VAL A 554 19.69 -19.22 -6.08
CA VAL A 554 18.62 -19.47 -5.11
C VAL A 554 17.99 -20.86 -5.29
N ILE A 555 17.74 -21.26 -6.55
CA ILE A 555 17.14 -22.58 -6.84
C ILE A 555 18.11 -23.71 -6.49
N GLU A 556 19.39 -23.59 -6.83
CA GLU A 556 20.42 -24.56 -6.45
C GLU A 556 20.45 -24.75 -4.93
N PHE A 557 20.50 -23.65 -4.18
CA PHE A 557 20.53 -23.67 -2.73
C PHE A 557 19.26 -24.29 -2.12
N ILE A 558 18.08 -23.93 -2.61
CA ILE A 558 16.81 -24.51 -2.15
C ILE A 558 16.80 -26.02 -2.44
N ASN A 559 17.14 -26.44 -3.65
CA ASN A 559 17.09 -27.85 -4.04
C ASN A 559 18.09 -28.74 -3.29
N GLN A 560 19.23 -28.18 -2.86
CA GLN A 560 20.21 -28.89 -2.04
C GLN A 560 19.74 -29.11 -0.58
N ASN A 561 18.87 -28.24 -0.07
CA ASN A 561 18.52 -28.15 1.35
C ASN A 561 17.04 -28.47 1.66
N LYS A 562 16.23 -28.80 0.64
CA LYS A 562 14.78 -29.05 0.77
C LYS A 562 14.40 -30.46 1.19
#